data_AF-A0A2J7WLE9-F1
#
_entry.id   AF-A0A2J7WLE9-F1
#
_cell.length_a   1.000
_cell.length_b   1.000
_cell.length_c   1.000
_cell.angle_alpha   90.00
_cell.angle_beta   90.00
_cell.angle_gamma   90.00
#
_symmetry.space_group_name_H-M   'P 1'
#
loop_
_entity.id
_entity.type
_entity.pdbx_description
1 polymer ?
#
loop_
_entity_poly.entity_id
_entity_poly.type
_entity_poly.pdbx_seq_one_letter_code
_entity_poly.pdbx_strand_id
1 'polypeptide(L)'
;FADLGMQKILPDTDFLAQWKDRIEALIITHGHEDHIGALPWVVPALDPNTPIYASAFVLELIKKRLSEYNLWDEKRFHKIEMRQRFTAGPFE
;
A
#
# COMPACT_ATOMS: atom_id res chain seq x y z
N PHE A 1 -21.96 2.53 -18.34
CA PHE A 1 -20.61 1.95 -18.23
C PHE A 1 -20.51 0.80 -19.21
N ALA A 2 -20.01 1.04 -20.41
CA ALA A 2 -19.74 0.00 -21.39
C ALA A 2 -18.39 0.30 -22.04
N ASP A 3 -17.35 0.34 -21.22
CA ASP A 3 -15.97 0.54 -21.64
C ASP A 3 -15.35 -0.83 -21.93
N LEU A 4 -15.71 -1.42 -23.07
CA LEU A 4 -15.09 -2.66 -23.54
C LEU A 4 -13.60 -2.40 -23.81
N GLY A 5 -12.73 -2.89 -22.92
CA GLY A 5 -11.27 -2.80 -23.03
C GLY A 5 -10.57 -2.10 -21.86
N MET A 6 -11.30 -1.42 -20.98
CA MET A 6 -10.71 -0.83 -19.78
C MET A 6 -10.46 -1.92 -18.73
N GLN A 7 -9.18 -2.14 -18.38
CA GLN A 7 -8.81 -3.23 -17.47
C GLN A 7 -8.87 -2.82 -15.98
N LYS A 8 -8.48 -1.58 -15.65
CA LYS A 8 -8.47 -1.04 -14.28
C LYS A 8 -8.67 0.47 -14.29
N ILE A 9 -9.34 0.98 -13.26
CA ILE A 9 -9.37 2.40 -12.89
C ILE A 9 -8.52 2.51 -11.62
N LEU A 10 -7.59 3.47 -11.60
CA LEU A 10 -6.65 3.66 -10.50
C LEU A 10 -6.77 5.09 -9.93
N PRO A 11 -6.48 5.29 -8.63
CA PRO A 11 -6.39 6.62 -8.07
C PRO A 11 -5.18 7.37 -8.65
N ASP A 12 -5.29 8.70 -8.71
CA ASP A 12 -4.16 9.57 -8.99
C ASP A 12 -3.21 9.61 -7.78
N THR A 13 -1.94 9.26 -7.99
CA THR A 13 -0.93 9.20 -6.94
C THR A 13 -0.05 10.45 -6.88
N ASP A 14 -0.25 11.45 -7.74
CA ASP A 14 0.53 12.69 -7.75
C ASP A 14 0.41 13.44 -6.41
N PHE A 15 -0.77 13.41 -5.79
CA PHE A 15 -0.97 13.96 -4.46
C PHE A 15 -0.04 13.32 -3.42
N LEU A 16 0.14 12.00 -3.46
CA LEU A 16 1.04 11.31 -2.52
C LEU A 16 2.49 11.72 -2.75
N ALA A 17 2.92 11.82 -4.01
CA ALA A 17 4.28 12.21 -4.35
C ALA A 17 4.62 13.65 -3.90
N GLN A 18 3.65 14.56 -3.98
CA GLN A 18 3.80 15.95 -3.53
C GLN A 18 3.97 16.09 -2.02
N TRP A 19 3.37 15.19 -1.23
CA TRP A 19 3.34 15.25 0.23
C TRP A 19 4.07 14.06 0.89
N LYS A 20 4.93 13.36 0.14
CA LYS A 20 5.55 12.11 0.58
C LYS A 20 6.34 12.23 1.88
N ASP A 21 6.88 13.41 2.18
CA ASP A 21 7.62 13.75 3.41
C ASP A 21 6.73 13.87 4.65
N ARG A 22 5.39 13.91 4.47
CA ARG A 22 4.41 14.04 5.55
C ARG A 22 3.60 12.76 5.79
N ILE A 23 3.85 11.71 5.03
CA ILE A 23 3.11 10.44 5.14
C ILE A 23 3.81 9.54 6.16
N GLU A 24 3.17 9.38 7.31
CA GLU A 24 3.70 8.60 8.43
C GLU A 24 3.64 7.08 8.21
N ALA A 25 2.58 6.61 7.54
CA ALA A 25 2.37 5.19 7.28
C ALA A 25 1.32 4.96 6.19
N LEU A 26 1.38 3.80 5.54
CA LEU A 26 0.28 3.23 4.74
C LEU A 26 -0.31 2.03 5.47
N ILE A 27 -1.63 2.00 5.67
CA ILE A 27 -2.32 0.95 6.42
C ILE A 27 -3.31 0.26 5.48
N ILE A 28 -3.20 -1.06 5.35
CA ILE A 28 -4.00 -1.86 4.43
C ILE A 28 -4.94 -2.76 5.23
N THR A 29 -6.24 -2.54 5.06
CA THR A 29 -7.27 -3.16 5.89
C THR A 29 -7.51 -4.63 5.54
N HIS A 30 -7.61 -4.96 4.25
CA HIS A 30 -7.83 -6.31 3.76
C HIS A 30 -7.33 -6.50 2.32
N GLY A 31 -7.41 -7.73 1.82
CA GLY A 31 -6.72 -8.17 0.60
C GLY A 31 -7.54 -8.16 -0.69
N HIS A 32 -8.68 -7.46 -0.74
CA HIS A 32 -9.43 -7.35 -2.00
C HIS A 32 -8.74 -6.40 -2.99
N GLU A 33 -8.93 -6.63 -4.29
CA GLU A 33 -8.25 -5.88 -5.36
C GLU A 33 -8.54 -4.38 -5.35
N ASP A 34 -9.70 -3.96 -4.89
CA ASP A 34 -10.06 -2.55 -4.70
C ASP A 34 -9.29 -1.88 -3.56
N HIS A 35 -8.65 -2.66 -2.68
CA HIS A 35 -7.77 -2.17 -1.61
C HIS A 35 -6.27 -2.30 -1.93
N ILE A 36 -5.86 -3.37 -2.61
CA ILE A 36 -4.43 -3.66 -2.85
C ILE A 36 -4.02 -3.58 -4.34
N GLY A 37 -4.96 -3.38 -5.25
CA GLY A 37 -4.71 -3.42 -6.69
C GLY A 37 -3.91 -2.22 -7.21
N ALA A 38 -3.97 -1.07 -6.53
CA ALA A 38 -3.24 0.14 -6.90
C ALA A 38 -1.83 0.24 -6.29
N LEU A 39 -1.43 -0.71 -5.43
CA LEU A 39 -0.14 -0.65 -4.74
C LEU A 39 1.10 -0.53 -5.66
N PRO A 40 1.15 -1.14 -6.86
CA PRO A 40 2.27 -0.93 -7.77
C PRO A 40 2.50 0.53 -8.19
N TRP A 41 1.46 1.38 -8.09
CA TRP A 41 1.54 2.82 -8.38
C TRP A 41 1.65 3.66 -7.12
N VAL A 42 1.04 3.23 -6.02
CA VAL A 42 1.09 3.93 -4.72
C VAL A 42 2.46 3.81 -4.07
N VAL A 43 3.05 2.61 -4.01
CA VAL A 43 4.32 2.36 -3.29
C VAL A 43 5.50 3.20 -3.81
N PRO A 44 5.68 3.39 -5.13
CA PRO A 44 6.72 4.27 -5.66
C PRO A 44 6.46 5.77 -5.41
N ALA A 45 5.21 6.17 -5.19
CA ALA A 45 4.85 7.56 -4.92
C ALA A 45 5.10 7.99 -3.46
N LEU A 46 5.27 7.03 -2.55
CA LEU A 46 5.59 7.27 -1.14
C LEU A 46 7.08 7.53 -0.91
N ASP A 47 7.44 8.06 0.26
CA ASP A 47 8.84 8.07 0.69
C ASP A 47 9.35 6.62 0.84
N PRO A 48 10.59 6.30 0.44
CA PRO A 48 11.14 4.95 0.58
C PRO A 48 11.15 4.43 2.01
N ASN A 49 11.11 5.31 3.01
CA ASN A 49 11.09 4.93 4.42
C ASN A 49 9.68 4.87 5.01
N THR A 50 8.63 5.23 4.26
CA THR A 50 7.25 5.14 4.75
C THR A 50 6.92 3.66 5.04
N PRO A 51 6.58 3.30 6.30
CA PRO A 51 6.20 1.95 6.68
C PRO A 51 4.80 1.58 6.18
N ILE A 52 4.63 0.31 5.81
CA ILE A 52 3.39 -0.24 5.27
C ILE A 52 2.91 -1.37 6.17
N TYR A 53 1.70 -1.24 6.72
CA TYR A 53 1.13 -2.18 7.68
C TYR A 53 -0.02 -2.98 7.08
N ALA A 54 0.00 -4.30 7.29
CA ALA A 54 -1.12 -5.17 6.96
C ALA A 54 -1.09 -6.47 7.80
N SER A 55 -2.20 -7.21 7.80
CA SER A 55 -2.21 -8.55 8.41
C SER A 55 -1.37 -9.55 7.60
N ALA A 56 -0.92 -10.65 8.22
CA ALA A 56 -0.02 -11.61 7.57
C ALA A 56 -0.56 -12.13 6.22
N PHE A 57 -1.84 -12.50 6.14
CA PHE A 57 -2.40 -13.00 4.89
C PHE A 57 -2.39 -11.91 3.80
N VAL A 58 -2.69 -10.67 4.16
CA VAL A 58 -2.69 -9.54 3.22
C VAL A 58 -1.27 -9.22 2.75
N LEU A 59 -0.26 -9.31 3.62
CA LEU A 59 1.14 -9.14 3.24
C LEU A 59 1.58 -10.15 2.18
N GLU A 60 1.16 -11.41 2.25
CA GLU A 60 1.50 -12.40 1.22
C GLU A 60 0.87 -12.06 -0.14
N LEU A 61 -0.37 -11.56 -0.16
CA LEU A 61 -1.01 -11.09 -1.39
C LEU A 61 -0.29 -9.88 -1.99
N ILE A 62 0.09 -8.92 -1.14
CA ILE A 62 0.85 -7.74 -1.54
C ILE A 62 2.23 -8.12 -2.03
N LYS A 63 2.93 -9.03 -1.34
CA LYS A 63 4.27 -9.52 -1.70
C LYS A 63 4.27 -10.13 -3.08
N LYS A 64 3.31 -11.04 -3.35
CA LYS A 64 3.14 -11.63 -4.69
C LYS A 64 2.97 -10.53 -5.73
N ARG A 65 2.06 -9.58 -5.49
CA ARG A 65 1.78 -8.47 -6.40
C ARG A 65 2.98 -7.58 -6.66
N LEU A 66 3.64 -7.08 -5.62
CA LEU A 66 4.76 -6.14 -5.77
C LEU A 66 6.02 -6.82 -6.32
N SER A 67 6.19 -8.12 -6.09
CA SER A 67 7.30 -8.88 -6.69
C SER A 67 7.21 -8.93 -8.22
N GLU A 68 6.01 -8.96 -8.81
CA GLU A 68 5.82 -8.88 -10.27
C GLU A 68 6.35 -7.54 -10.85
N TYR A 69 6.46 -6.50 -10.03
CA TYR A 69 6.93 -5.17 -10.40
C TYR A 69 8.33 -4.83 -9.85
N ASN A 70 9.00 -5.76 -9.15
CA ASN A 70 10.26 -5.53 -8.43
C ASN A 70 10.19 -4.41 -7.36
N LEU A 71 9.03 -4.26 -6.70
CA LEU A 71 8.77 -3.20 -5.71
C LEU A 71 8.72 -3.73 -4.27
N TRP A 72 8.93 -5.02 -4.04
CA TRP A 72 8.92 -5.59 -2.69
C TRP A 72 10.23 -5.27 -1.95
N ASP A 73 10.11 -4.62 -0.80
CA ASP A 73 11.20 -4.40 0.15
C ASP A 73 10.75 -4.85 1.55
N GLU A 74 11.23 -6.01 1.99
CA GLU A 74 10.88 -6.63 3.27
C GLU A 74 11.03 -5.67 4.46
N LYS A 75 11.90 -4.66 4.39
CA LYS A 75 12.10 -3.69 5.48
C LYS A 75 10.94 -2.72 5.66
N ARG A 76 10.15 -2.49 4.62
CA ARG A 76 9.03 -1.52 4.61
C ARG A 76 7.71 -2.13 5.07
N PHE A 77 7.57 -3.45 5.03
CA PHE A 77 6.29 -4.12 5.27
C PHE A 77 6.25 -4.75 6.66
N HIS A 78 5.30 -4.30 7.47
CA HIS A 78 5.17 -4.68 8.87
C HIS A 78 3.86 -5.42 9.10
N LYS A 79 3.97 -6.61 9.70
CA LYS A 79 2.79 -7.35 10.12
C LYS A 79 2.14 -6.65 11.30
N ILE A 80 0.82 -6.47 11.22
CA ILE A 80 -0.02 -6.05 12.34
C ILE A 80 -1.07 -7.11 12.67
N GLU A 81 -1.31 -7.35 13.95
CA GLU A 81 -2.35 -8.25 14.44
C GLU A 81 -3.69 -7.53 14.60
N MET A 82 -4.80 -8.29 14.57
CA MET A 82 -6.10 -7.70 14.84
C MET A 82 -6.14 -7.07 16.23
N ARG A 83 -6.68 -5.84 16.31
CA ARG A 83 -6.80 -5.04 17.55
C ARG A 83 -5.46 -4.64 18.17
N GLN A 84 -4.34 -4.86 17.49
CA GLN A 84 -3.06 -4.31 17.91
C GLN A 84 -3.11 -2.78 17.76
N ARG A 85 -2.71 -2.09 18.81
CA ARG A 85 -2.43 -0.64 18.77
C ARG A 85 -0.98 -0.42 18.39
N PHE A 86 -0.73 0.61 17.59
CA PHE A 86 0.60 0.97 17.13
C PHE A 86 0.65 2.47 16.86
N THR A 87 1.84 3.06 16.96
CA THR A 87 2.03 4.47 16.69
C THR A 87 2.55 4.67 15.27
N ALA A 88 2.01 5.66 14.56
CA ALA A 88 2.52 6.14 13.28
C ALA A 88 2.62 7.67 13.36
N GLY A 89 3.83 8.19 13.59
CA GLY A 89 4.04 9.61 13.85
C GLY A 89 3.20 10.12 15.03
N PRO A 90 2.36 11.15 14.85
CA PRO A 90 1.49 11.69 15.90
C PRO A 90 0.19 10.90 16.14
N PHE A 91 -0.02 9.76 15.48
CA PHE A 91 -1.25 8.96 15.54
C PHE A 91 -1.06 7.64 16.34
N GLU A 92 -2.11 7.18 17.03
CA GLU A 92 -2.24 5.86 17.72
C GLU A 92 -3.41 5.04 17.17
#